data_AF-A0A8T2LF85-F1
#
_entry.id   AF-A0A8T2LF85-F1
#
_cell.length_a   1.000
_cell.length_b   1.000
_cell.length_c   1.000
_cell.angle_alpha   90.00
_cell.angle_beta   90.00
_cell.angle_gamma   90.00
#
_symmetry.space_group_name_H-M   'P 1'
#
loop_
_entity.id
_entity.type
_entity.pdbx_description
1 polymer ?
#
loop_
_entity_poly.entity_id
_entity_poly.type
_entity_poly.pdbx_seq_one_letter_code
_entity_poly.pdbx_strand_id
1 'polypeptide(L)'
;MPSRARVLLALLPALLLALALVPLARACQGLTASGCNCAEERAKGSGSRRRVSCTGRELTEPPGASALPNKTSSLNLSNNRIRVLRNGSFAGLYSLEKL
;
A
#
# COMPACT_ATOMS: atom_id res chain seq x y z
N MET A 1 20.21 22.11 -34.95
CA MET A 1 19.35 22.40 -33.78
C MET A 1 18.03 21.66 -33.97
N PRO A 2 17.69 20.66 -33.14
CA PRO A 2 16.42 19.95 -33.31
C PRO A 2 15.26 20.92 -33.04
N SER A 3 14.25 20.91 -33.92
CA SER A 3 13.06 21.75 -33.73
C SER A 3 12.33 21.34 -32.46
N ARG A 4 11.84 22.32 -31.70
CA ARG A 4 11.09 22.11 -30.44
C ARG A 4 9.96 21.09 -30.58
N ALA A 5 9.35 21.03 -31.77
CA ALA A 5 8.31 20.07 -32.14
C ALA A 5 8.79 18.60 -32.12
N ARG A 6 10.03 18.31 -32.58
CA ARG A 6 10.59 16.95 -32.57
C ARG A 6 10.93 16.48 -31.17
N VAL A 7 11.36 17.40 -30.31
CA VAL A 7 11.63 17.11 -28.89
C VAL A 7 10.32 16.81 -28.15
N LEU A 8 9.27 17.62 -28.36
CA LEU A 8 7.93 17.38 -27.79
C LEU A 8 7.34 16.03 -28.22
N LEU A 9 7.47 15.67 -29.51
CA LEU A 9 6.96 14.40 -30.04
C LEU A 9 7.67 13.18 -29.44
N ALA A 10 8.97 13.30 -29.12
CA ALA A 10 9.76 12.24 -28.49
C ALA A 10 9.47 12.08 -26.99
N LEU A 11 9.04 13.14 -26.30
CA LEU A 11 8.72 13.11 -24.87
C LEU A 11 7.31 12.60 -24.57
N LEU A 12 6.36 12.76 -25.51
CA LEU A 12 4.98 12.26 -25.41
C LEU A 12 4.87 10.75 -25.07
N PRO A 13 5.56 9.82 -25.77
CA PRO A 13 5.49 8.40 -25.43
C PRO A 13 6.12 8.07 -24.07
N ALA A 14 7.20 8.76 -23.67
CA ALA A 14 7.81 8.60 -22.35
C ALA A 14 6.87 9.08 -21.23
N LEU A 15 6.15 10.20 -21.46
CA LEU A 15 5.14 10.73 -20.54
C LEU A 15 3.93 9.78 -20.42
N LEU A 16 3.42 9.27 -21.55
CA LEU A 16 2.35 8.28 -21.57
C LEU A 16 2.73 6.99 -20.84
N LEU A 17 3.96 6.50 -21.02
CA LEU A 17 4.49 5.33 -20.33
C LEU A 17 4.61 5.58 -18.81
N ALA A 18 5.12 6.75 -18.42
CA ALA A 18 5.19 7.16 -17.02
C ALA A 18 3.79 7.23 -16.37
N LEU A 19 2.80 7.82 -17.06
CA LEU A 19 1.40 7.87 -16.60
C LEU A 19 0.75 6.48 -16.50
N ALA A 20 1.10 5.54 -17.39
CA ALA A 20 0.63 4.16 -17.35
C ALA A 20 1.23 3.33 -16.20
N LEU A 21 2.37 3.75 -15.64
CA LEU A 21 3.00 3.15 -14.44
C LEU A 21 2.42 3.69 -13.12
N VAL A 22 1.73 4.84 -13.13
CA VAL A 22 1.12 5.44 -11.93
C VAL A 22 -0.01 4.63 -11.26
N PRO A 23 -0.88 3.85 -11.95
CA PRO A 23 -2.04 3.25 -11.31
C PRO A 23 -1.70 2.15 -10.29
N LEU A 24 -0.48 1.60 -10.31
CA LEU A 24 -0.05 0.60 -9.32
C LEU A 24 0.26 1.20 -7.94
N ALA A 25 0.53 2.51 -7.89
CA ALA A 25 0.93 3.19 -6.66
C ALA A 25 -0.26 3.68 -5.81
N ARG A 26 -1.46 3.81 -6.38
CA ARG A 26 -2.55 4.59 -5.78
C ARG A 26 -3.22 3.97 -4.55
N ALA A 27 -3.17 2.65 -4.38
CA ALA A 27 -3.91 1.98 -3.28
C ALA A 27 -3.14 1.86 -1.95
N CYS A 28 -1.82 2.06 -1.96
CA CYS A 28 -0.95 2.01 -0.77
C CYS A 28 -0.38 3.38 -0.36
N GLN A 29 -0.79 4.47 -1.03
CA GLN A 29 -0.27 5.83 -0.82
C GLN A 29 -0.41 6.35 0.62
N GLY A 30 -1.31 5.79 1.44
CA GLY A 30 -1.48 6.20 2.84
C GLY A 30 -0.52 5.57 3.85
N LEU A 31 0.16 4.47 3.50
CA LEU A 31 0.98 3.68 4.45
C LEU A 31 2.48 4.00 4.36
N THR A 32 2.90 4.70 3.32
CA THR A 32 4.30 5.11 3.14
C THR A 32 4.73 6.12 4.19
N ALA A 33 3.81 6.98 4.66
CA ALA A 33 4.04 7.93 5.74
C ALA A 33 4.21 7.28 7.12
N SER A 34 3.66 6.07 7.34
CA SER A 34 3.81 5.31 8.59
C SER A 34 5.00 4.34 8.57
N GLY A 35 5.77 4.31 7.47
CA GLY A 35 6.89 3.39 7.30
C GLY A 35 6.49 1.93 7.12
N CYS A 36 5.20 1.64 6.97
CA CYS A 36 4.69 0.31 6.67
C CYS A 36 4.76 0.04 5.16
N ASN A 37 5.13 -1.17 4.79
CA ASN A 37 5.09 -1.61 3.40
C ASN A 37 3.71 -2.20 3.08
N CYS A 38 3.20 -1.94 1.88
CA CYS A 38 1.92 -2.43 1.42
C CYS A 38 2.08 -2.98 0.00
N ALA A 39 1.68 -4.24 -0.19
CA ALA A 39 1.80 -4.97 -1.43
C ALA A 39 0.43 -5.47 -1.88
N GLU A 40 0.10 -5.27 -3.16
CA GLU A 40 -1.08 -5.85 -3.79
C GLU A 40 -0.71 -7.20 -4.40
N GLU A 41 -1.38 -8.25 -3.96
CA GLU A 41 -1.24 -9.59 -4.49
C GLU A 41 -2.50 -9.93 -5.30
N ARG A 42 -2.31 -10.41 -6.53
CA ARG A 42 -3.40 -11.05 -7.27
C ARG A 42 -3.66 -12.40 -6.61
N ALA A 43 -4.81 -12.52 -5.94
CA ALA A 43 -5.25 -13.82 -5.45
C ALA A 43 -5.55 -14.74 -6.63
N LYS A 44 -5.55 -16.06 -6.38
CA LYS A 44 -5.98 -17.09 -7.34
C LYS A 44 -7.52 -16.99 -7.50
N GLY A 45 -7.99 -15.93 -8.18
CA GLY A 45 -9.40 -15.54 -8.32
C GLY A 45 -9.56 -14.07 -8.76
N SER A 46 -10.79 -13.61 -9.02
CA SER A 46 -11.09 -12.25 -9.55
C SER A 46 -10.87 -11.10 -8.54
N GLY A 47 -10.18 -11.34 -7.43
CA GLY A 47 -10.00 -10.38 -6.35
C GLY A 47 -8.54 -10.03 -6.11
N SER A 48 -8.24 -8.74 -6.02
CA SER A 48 -6.95 -8.29 -5.49
C SER A 48 -7.00 -8.23 -3.96
N ARG A 49 -5.99 -8.83 -3.33
CA ARG A 49 -5.79 -8.84 -1.88
C ARG A 49 -4.58 -7.99 -1.54
N ARG A 50 -4.60 -7.32 -0.40
CA ARG A 50 -3.46 -6.50 0.05
C ARG A 50 -2.80 -7.11 1.26
N ARG A 51 -1.47 -7.03 1.31
CA ARG A 51 -0.65 -7.38 2.45
C ARG A 51 0.02 -6.12 2.97
N VAL A 52 -0.03 -5.90 4.27
CA VAL A 52 0.59 -4.77 4.95
C VAL A 52 1.61 -5.30 5.95
N SER A 53 2.83 -4.78 5.91
CA SER A 53 3.91 -5.14 6.81
C SER A 53 4.44 -3.91 7.53
N CYS A 54 4.29 -3.89 8.84
CA CYS A 54 4.77 -2.85 9.75
C CYS A 54 5.83 -3.43 10.70
N THR A 55 6.66 -4.35 10.24
CA THR A 55 7.66 -5.01 11.10
C THR A 55 8.71 -4.03 11.61
N GLY A 56 9.03 -4.09 12.91
CA GLY A 56 10.13 -3.29 13.46
C GLY A 56 9.91 -1.78 13.36
N ARG A 57 8.66 -1.31 13.51
CA ARG A 57 8.30 0.11 13.45
C ARG A 57 8.20 0.76 14.85
N GLU A 58 8.58 0.02 15.89
CA GLU A 58 8.50 0.45 17.30
C GLU A 58 7.10 0.90 17.74
N LEU A 59 6.05 0.42 17.05
CA LEU A 59 4.68 0.77 17.35
C LEU A 59 4.35 0.39 18.79
N THR A 60 3.85 1.34 19.57
CA THR A 60 3.33 1.11 20.93
C THR A 60 1.87 0.69 20.93
N GLU A 61 1.15 1.00 19.85
CA GLU A 61 -0.24 0.63 19.60
C GLU A 61 -0.43 0.14 18.16
N PRO A 62 -1.43 -0.71 17.89
CA PRO A 62 -1.76 -1.11 16.53
C PRO A 62 -2.19 0.09 15.68
N PRO A 63 -1.89 0.09 14.36
CA PRO A 63 -2.43 1.10 13.47
C PRO A 63 -3.96 0.98 13.43
N GLY A 64 -4.64 2.13 13.46
CA GLY A 64 -6.10 2.15 13.35
C GLY A 64 -6.57 1.49 12.06
N ALA A 65 -7.68 0.75 12.12
CA ALA A 65 -8.21 0.03 10.97
C ALA A 65 -8.51 0.94 9.75
N SER A 66 -8.85 2.22 9.98
CA SER A 66 -9.06 3.22 8.93
C SER A 66 -7.77 3.65 8.21
N ALA A 67 -6.61 3.46 8.83
CA ALA A 67 -5.31 3.72 8.22
C ALA A 67 -4.86 2.55 7.32
N LEU A 68 -5.53 1.41 7.41
CA LEU A 68 -5.23 0.22 6.62
C LEU A 68 -6.17 0.13 5.41
N PRO A 69 -5.71 -0.40 4.26
CA PRO A 69 -6.56 -0.58 3.09
C PRO A 69 -7.72 -1.54 3.39
N ASN A 70 -8.92 -1.22 2.92
CA ASN A 70 -10.13 -2.02 3.10
C ASN A 70 -10.00 -3.52 2.74
N LYS A 71 -9.12 -3.87 1.78
CA LYS A 71 -8.87 -5.26 1.34
C LYS A 71 -7.59 -5.87 1.93
N THR A 72 -7.21 -5.45 3.13
CA THR A 72 -6.02 -6.00 3.81
C THR A 72 -6.33 -7.43 4.26
N SER A 73 -5.65 -8.38 3.65
CA SER A 73 -5.74 -9.82 3.92
C SER A 73 -4.69 -10.32 4.89
N SER A 74 -3.56 -9.62 4.96
CA SER A 74 -2.48 -9.93 5.90
C SER A 74 -1.93 -8.63 6.45
N LEU A 75 -1.84 -8.54 7.76
CA LEU A 75 -1.17 -7.48 8.49
C LEU A 75 -0.02 -8.11 9.27
N ASN A 76 1.18 -7.55 9.22
CA ASN A 76 2.31 -8.02 10.04
C ASN A 76 2.76 -6.90 10.98
N LEU A 77 2.60 -7.13 12.29
CA LEU A 77 3.02 -6.20 13.35
C LEU A 77 4.21 -6.74 14.16
N SER A 78 4.96 -7.70 13.63
CA SER A 78 6.09 -8.33 14.32
C SER A 78 7.17 -7.33 14.72
N ASN A 79 7.93 -7.64 15.78
CA ASN A 79 9.05 -6.83 16.25
C ASN A 79 8.66 -5.37 16.59
N ASN A 80 7.43 -5.14 17.05
CA ASN A 80 7.00 -3.85 17.59
C ASN A 80 7.00 -3.84 19.12
N ARG A 81 6.63 -2.71 19.72
CA ARG A 81 6.54 -2.52 21.19
C ARG A 81 5.07 -2.53 21.66
N ILE A 82 4.17 -3.16 20.90
CA ILE A 82 2.74 -3.24 21.24
C ILE A 82 2.58 -4.16 22.45
N ARG A 83 2.14 -3.59 23.56
CA ARG A 83 1.95 -4.33 24.83
C ARG A 83 0.49 -4.66 25.10
N VAL A 84 -0.42 -3.87 24.56
CA VAL A 84 -1.86 -3.98 24.80
C VAL A 84 -2.59 -3.95 23.47
N LEU A 85 -3.47 -4.93 23.27
CA LEU A 85 -4.44 -4.94 22.19
C LEU A 85 -5.80 -4.59 22.78
N ARG A 86 -6.36 -3.44 22.37
CA ARG A 86 -7.70 -3.03 22.81
C ARG A 86 -8.75 -3.82 22.03
N ASN A 87 -9.91 -4.01 22.65
CA ASN A 87 -11.01 -4.62 21.94
C ASN A 87 -11.40 -3.76 20.73
N GLY A 88 -11.55 -4.38 19.58
CA GLY A 88 -11.81 -3.66 18.33
C GLY A 88 -10.60 -2.97 17.69
N SER A 89 -9.36 -3.22 18.12
CA SER A 89 -8.16 -2.65 17.45
C SER A 89 -8.10 -2.90 15.93
N PHE A 90 -8.73 -3.98 15.46
CA PHE A 90 -8.81 -4.35 14.04
C PHE A 90 -10.25 -4.34 13.49
N ALA A 91 -11.18 -3.69 14.19
CA ALA A 91 -12.58 -3.62 13.77
C ALA A 91 -12.68 -2.91 12.41
N GLY A 92 -13.39 -3.52 11.45
CA GLY A 92 -13.53 -3.00 10.08
C GLY A 92 -12.56 -3.62 9.06
N LEU A 93 -11.57 -4.41 9.48
CA LEU A 93 -10.73 -5.19 8.56
C LEU A 93 -11.38 -6.53 8.20
N TYR A 94 -12.53 -6.48 7.51
CA TYR A 94 -13.34 -7.65 7.17
C TYR A 94 -12.65 -8.67 6.25
N SER A 95 -11.59 -8.26 5.56
CA SER A 95 -10.81 -9.14 4.67
C SER A 95 -9.60 -9.77 5.36
N LEU A 96 -9.34 -9.48 6.64
CA LEU A 96 -8.13 -9.90 7.33
C LEU A 96 -8.13 -11.40 7.63
N GLU A 97 -7.19 -12.12 7.04
CA GLU A 97 -7.01 -13.57 7.21
C GLU A 97 -5.81 -13.89 8.11
N LYS A 98 -4.81 -13.01 8.17
CA LYS A 98 -3.56 -13.19 8.92
C LYS A 98 -3.12 -11.92 9.64
N LEU A 99 -2.65 -12.08 10.88
CA LEU A 99 -2.11 -11.03 11.75
C LEU A 99 -0.73 -11.45 12.29
#